data_AF-A0A833NS79-F1
#
_entry.id   AF-A0A833NS79-F1
#
_cell.length_a   1.000
_cell.length_b   1.000
_cell.length_c   1.000
_cell.angle_alpha   90.00
_cell.angle_beta   90.00
_cell.angle_gamma   90.00
#
_symmetry.space_group_name_H-M   'P 1'
#
loop_
_entity.id
_entity.type
_entity.pdbx_description
1 polymer ?
#
loop_
_entity_poly.entity_id
_entity_poly.type
_entity_poly.pdbx_seq_one_letter_code
_entity_poly.pdbx_strand_id
1 'polypeptide(L)'
;MPRRKTKNLTGLKRLKGIGKSVHQAWIGFVCLKCKNMNVFPVGLSMLSPQETYEGAQWKCSKCNFVHSKAYDLPFSTWPKEFIKSDSIKAQRFWQAFFRISTEHAESYWKQCNTCERILPFRAFDKHKGWGPLERQMECRSCKGAINAKLNPKRTKQQLFESSVKRRVADLLLKGVNQSIDIKELFRKFGRKCFKTGKVLDIKKRSTWAIDHILPSKWLYPLTTENAALLSREANNNKRDKWPNEYYTNNELIDLARITGADLSLLASKTPIINPNINVDLCVSRYLQVRERSNLKKRINELKQLLGSYKLTGKLSSKNKKLLGYR
;
A
#
# COMPACT_ATOMS: atom_id res chain seq x y z
N MET A 1 20.22 1.51 14.53
CA MET A 1 19.47 2.76 14.80
C MET A 1 18.27 2.42 15.67
N PRO A 2 18.16 2.99 16.88
CA PRO A 2 16.87 3.02 17.57
C PRO A 2 15.89 3.61 16.56
N ARG A 3 14.73 2.96 16.34
CA ARG A 3 13.64 3.60 15.57
C ARG A 3 13.56 5.02 16.10
N ARG A 4 13.79 6.04 15.24
CA ARG A 4 13.55 7.43 15.63
C ARG A 4 12.21 7.40 16.35
N LYS A 5 12.18 7.73 17.64
CA LYS A 5 10.96 8.07 18.36
C LYS A 5 10.49 9.41 17.82
N THR A 6 10.32 9.53 16.50
CA THR A 6 9.54 10.60 15.91
C THR A 6 8.13 10.32 16.35
N LYS A 7 7.76 10.88 17.52
CA LYS A 7 6.37 11.24 17.76
C LYS A 7 6.03 12.13 16.57
N ASN A 8 5.32 11.57 15.60
CA ASN A 8 4.77 12.35 14.50
C ASN A 8 3.82 13.36 15.15
N LEU A 9 4.33 14.57 15.40
CA LEU A 9 3.53 15.70 15.84
C LEU A 9 2.72 16.14 14.63
N THR A 10 1.60 15.44 14.41
CA THR A 10 0.66 15.66 13.31
C THR A 10 -0.07 17.00 13.41
N GLY A 11 0.15 17.76 14.51
CA GLY A 11 -0.52 19.02 14.79
C GLY A 11 -1.96 18.86 15.29
N LEU A 12 -2.62 17.76 14.94
CA LEU A 12 -3.90 17.31 15.50
C LEU A 12 -3.64 16.29 16.62
N LYS A 13 -4.16 16.59 17.82
CA LYS A 13 -4.14 15.65 18.95
C LYS A 13 -5.07 14.49 18.65
N ARG A 14 -4.61 13.27 18.94
CA ARG A 14 -5.49 12.09 18.94
C ARG A 14 -6.38 12.15 20.17
N LEU A 15 -7.62 11.70 20.02
CA LEU A 15 -8.58 11.70 21.11
C LEU A 15 -8.17 10.64 22.16
N LYS A 16 -8.22 11.03 23.44
CA LYS A 16 -7.93 10.14 24.57
C LYS A 16 -9.13 9.22 24.78
N GLY A 17 -8.90 7.94 25.07
CA GLY A 17 -9.96 6.96 25.35
C GLY A 17 -10.26 5.97 24.20
N ILE A 18 -9.97 6.30 22.95
CA ILE A 18 -10.23 5.41 21.80
C ILE A 18 -9.21 4.25 21.73
N GLY A 19 -8.02 4.41 22.32
CA GLY A 19 -7.11 3.29 22.61
C GLY A 19 -6.92 2.27 21.48
N LYS A 20 -7.12 0.97 21.78
CA LYS A 20 -7.06 -0.14 20.82
C LYS A 20 -8.32 -0.25 19.93
N SER A 21 -9.41 0.45 20.24
CA SER A 21 -10.66 0.37 19.45
C SER A 21 -10.49 0.95 18.03
N VAL A 22 -9.50 1.81 17.84
CA VAL A 22 -9.09 2.34 16.52
C VAL A 22 -8.73 1.26 15.51
N HIS A 23 -8.40 0.05 15.95
CA HIS A 23 -8.07 -1.08 15.07
C HIS A 23 -9.24 -2.02 14.83
N GLN A 24 -10.35 -1.84 15.53
CA GLN A 24 -11.52 -2.69 15.40
C GLN A 24 -12.22 -2.47 14.06
N ALA A 25 -12.82 -3.55 13.56
CA ALA A 25 -13.83 -3.49 12.52
C ALA A 25 -15.20 -3.19 13.16
N TRP A 26 -16.05 -2.53 12.38
CA TRP A 26 -17.41 -2.19 12.73
C TRP A 26 -18.35 -2.70 11.64
N ILE A 27 -19.56 -3.08 12.02
CA ILE A 27 -20.65 -3.32 11.07
C ILE A 27 -21.46 -2.04 10.95
N GLY A 28 -21.93 -1.74 9.75
CA GLY A 28 -22.88 -0.66 9.49
C GLY A 28 -24.03 -1.17 8.62
N PHE A 29 -25.27 -0.97 9.07
CA PHE A 29 -26.46 -1.40 8.34
C PHE A 29 -27.63 -0.43 8.53
N VAL A 30 -28.50 -0.37 7.52
CA VAL A 30 -29.74 0.42 7.58
C VAL A 30 -30.85 -0.47 8.10
N CYS A 31 -31.55 -0.01 9.14
CA CYS A 31 -32.67 -0.76 9.71
C CYS A 31 -33.79 -0.94 8.68
N LEU A 32 -34.26 -2.17 8.51
CA LEU A 32 -35.32 -2.48 7.54
C LEU A 32 -36.66 -1.83 7.91
N LYS A 33 -36.94 -1.67 9.21
CA LYS A 33 -38.18 -1.08 9.74
C LYS A 33 -38.17 0.45 9.71
N CYS A 34 -37.22 1.11 10.38
CA CYS A 34 -37.24 2.56 10.55
C CYS A 34 -36.22 3.35 9.70
N LYS A 35 -35.47 2.66 8.84
CA LYS A 35 -34.43 3.24 7.95
C LYS A 35 -33.29 3.98 8.67
N ASN A 36 -33.20 3.86 9.99
CA ASN A 36 -32.10 4.43 10.76
C ASN A 36 -30.79 3.71 10.45
N MET A 37 -29.69 4.46 10.35
CA MET A 37 -28.36 3.89 10.21
C MET A 37 -27.87 3.38 11.57
N ASN A 38 -27.43 2.13 11.63
CA ASN A 38 -26.91 1.50 12.82
C ASN A 38 -25.46 1.11 12.59
N VAL A 39 -24.63 1.28 13.60
CA VAL A 39 -23.24 0.84 13.60
C VAL A 39 -22.89 0.24 14.95
N PHE A 40 -22.11 -0.84 14.95
CA PHE A 40 -21.62 -1.45 16.19
C PHE A 40 -20.25 -2.12 15.97
N PRO A 41 -19.40 -2.20 17.01
CA PRO A 41 -18.07 -2.79 16.87
C PRO A 41 -18.16 -4.33 16.84
N VAL A 42 -17.32 -4.97 16.02
CA VAL A 42 -17.19 -6.45 15.97
C VAL A 42 -15.82 -6.94 16.44
N GLY A 43 -14.91 -6.03 16.78
CA GLY A 43 -13.61 -6.37 17.36
C GLY A 43 -12.49 -6.51 16.33
N LEU A 44 -11.53 -7.40 16.60
CA LEU A 44 -10.31 -7.58 15.81
C LEU A 44 -10.39 -8.71 14.78
N SER A 45 -11.49 -9.44 14.74
CA SER A 45 -11.82 -10.46 13.74
C SER A 45 -12.95 -9.95 12.84
N MET A 46 -12.94 -10.39 11.58
CA MET A 46 -14.09 -10.23 10.69
C MET A 46 -15.06 -11.39 10.91
N LEU A 47 -16.35 -11.11 10.79
CA LEU A 47 -17.40 -12.12 10.86
C LEU A 47 -17.50 -12.90 9.55
N SER A 48 -17.80 -14.20 9.65
CA SER A 48 -18.18 -15.01 8.49
C SER A 48 -19.64 -14.73 8.07
N PRO A 49 -19.94 -14.60 6.76
CA PRO A 49 -21.31 -14.44 6.30
C PRO A 49 -22.26 -15.55 6.75
N GLN A 50 -21.79 -16.81 6.73
CA GLN A 50 -22.62 -17.94 7.12
C GLN A 50 -22.89 -17.93 8.62
N GLU A 51 -21.86 -17.80 9.45
CA GLU A 51 -22.00 -17.74 10.91
C GLU A 51 -22.87 -16.55 11.34
N THR A 52 -22.74 -15.42 10.64
CA THR A 52 -23.57 -14.24 10.87
C THR A 52 -25.03 -14.52 10.53
N TYR A 53 -25.32 -15.14 9.39
CA TYR A 53 -26.69 -15.52 9.05
C TYR A 53 -27.31 -16.46 10.09
N GLU A 54 -26.54 -17.44 10.58
CA GLU A 54 -27.02 -18.42 11.56
C GLU A 54 -27.27 -17.81 12.94
N GLY A 55 -26.40 -16.91 13.41
CA GLY A 55 -26.39 -16.45 14.81
C GLY A 55 -26.73 -14.99 15.06
N ALA A 56 -26.80 -14.13 14.04
CA ALA A 56 -26.92 -12.69 14.27
C ALA A 56 -28.29 -12.27 14.83
N GLN A 57 -28.24 -11.35 15.79
CA GLN A 57 -29.39 -10.62 16.33
C GLN A 57 -29.06 -9.12 16.37
N TRP A 58 -29.08 -8.45 15.22
CA TRP A 58 -28.69 -7.04 15.14
C TRP A 58 -29.86 -6.13 15.49
N LYS A 59 -29.83 -5.58 16.71
CA LYS A 59 -30.87 -4.69 17.21
C LYS A 59 -30.69 -3.26 16.69
N CYS A 60 -31.75 -2.67 16.15
CA CYS A 60 -31.73 -1.25 15.78
C CYS A 60 -31.70 -0.36 17.03
N SER A 61 -30.79 0.61 17.07
CA SER A 61 -30.67 1.56 18.19
C SER A 61 -31.86 2.50 18.32
N LYS A 62 -32.62 2.73 17.24
CA LYS A 62 -33.77 3.66 17.22
C LYS A 62 -35.11 2.97 17.50
N CYS A 63 -35.40 1.86 16.82
CA CYS A 63 -36.72 1.21 16.89
C CYS A 63 -36.70 -0.17 17.56
N ASN A 64 -35.55 -0.62 18.06
CA ASN A 64 -35.36 -1.91 18.73
C ASN A 64 -35.69 -3.16 17.90
N PHE A 65 -36.01 -3.00 16.60
CA PHE A 65 -36.24 -4.13 15.70
C PHE A 65 -34.98 -4.98 15.57
N VAL A 66 -35.13 -6.29 15.77
CA VAL A 66 -34.05 -7.28 15.69
C VAL A 66 -33.96 -7.81 14.28
N HIS A 67 -32.79 -7.65 13.66
CA HIS A 67 -32.49 -8.21 12.34
C HIS A 67 -31.84 -9.57 12.56
N SER A 68 -32.57 -10.63 12.23
CA SER A 68 -32.17 -12.02 12.42
C SER A 68 -32.99 -12.91 11.52
N LYS A 69 -32.43 -14.04 11.08
CA LYS A 69 -33.15 -15.05 10.28
C LYS A 69 -34.41 -15.58 10.98
N ALA A 70 -34.47 -15.50 12.31
CA ALA A 70 -35.60 -15.97 13.11
C ALA A 70 -36.82 -15.05 13.08
N TYR A 71 -36.69 -13.82 12.54
CA TYR A 71 -37.76 -12.81 12.55
C TYR A 71 -38.31 -12.58 11.15
N ASP A 72 -39.63 -12.36 11.08
CA ASP A 72 -40.34 -11.97 9.85
C ASP A 72 -39.81 -10.62 9.33
N LEU A 73 -39.80 -10.45 8.01
CA LEU A 73 -39.42 -9.17 7.39
C LEU A 73 -40.46 -8.07 7.67
N PRO A 74 -40.06 -6.82 7.96
CA PRO A 74 -40.98 -5.77 8.37
C PRO A 74 -41.70 -5.07 7.20
N PHE A 75 -41.82 -5.72 6.04
CA PHE A 75 -42.37 -5.12 4.82
C PHE A 75 -43.86 -5.46 4.67
N SER A 76 -44.74 -4.66 5.27
CA SER A 76 -46.20 -4.93 5.26
C SER A 76 -46.83 -4.99 3.86
N THR A 77 -46.19 -4.40 2.85
CA THR A 77 -46.68 -4.41 1.45
C THR A 77 -46.25 -5.66 0.68
N TRP A 78 -45.40 -6.51 1.23
CA TRP A 78 -44.93 -7.71 0.55
C TRP A 78 -45.92 -8.88 0.73
N PRO A 79 -45.96 -9.83 -0.21
CA PRO A 79 -46.72 -11.06 -0.01
C PRO A 79 -46.20 -11.86 1.21
N LYS A 80 -47.09 -12.55 1.92
CA LYS A 80 -46.76 -13.25 3.18
C LYS A 80 -45.63 -14.26 3.02
N GLU A 81 -45.57 -14.94 1.88
CA GLU A 81 -44.55 -15.92 1.58
C GLU A 81 -43.15 -15.32 1.36
N PHE A 82 -43.01 -14.00 1.17
CA PHE A 82 -41.72 -13.30 1.20
C PHE A 82 -41.35 -12.77 2.58
N ILE A 83 -42.32 -12.68 3.49
CA ILE A 83 -42.16 -12.08 4.83
C ILE A 83 -41.80 -13.12 5.89
N LYS A 84 -42.46 -14.28 5.84
CA LYS A 84 -42.41 -15.30 6.89
C LYS A 84 -41.01 -15.91 7.03
N SER A 85 -40.47 -15.93 8.25
CA SER A 85 -39.08 -16.33 8.52
C SER A 85 -38.75 -17.79 8.16
N ASP A 86 -39.73 -18.67 8.19
CA ASP A 86 -39.65 -20.08 7.78
C ASP A 86 -39.66 -20.26 6.25
N SER A 87 -40.07 -19.24 5.49
CA SER A 87 -40.04 -19.27 4.03
C SER A 87 -38.63 -19.18 3.48
N ILE A 88 -38.35 -20.01 2.47
CA ILE A 88 -37.10 -19.95 1.70
C ILE A 88 -36.84 -18.54 1.15
N LYS A 89 -37.88 -17.78 0.78
CA LYS A 89 -37.75 -16.42 0.22
C LYS A 89 -37.20 -15.43 1.25
N ALA A 90 -37.73 -15.47 2.48
CA ALA A 90 -37.24 -14.63 3.58
C ALA A 90 -35.84 -15.05 4.04
N GLN A 91 -35.57 -16.36 4.09
CA GLN A 91 -34.23 -16.89 4.40
C GLN A 91 -33.18 -16.39 3.40
N ARG A 92 -33.48 -16.43 2.10
CA ARG A 92 -32.59 -15.87 1.05
C ARG A 92 -32.38 -14.37 1.21
N PHE A 93 -33.42 -13.63 1.58
CA PHE A 93 -33.28 -12.20 1.91
C PHE A 93 -32.30 -12.01 3.07
N TRP A 94 -32.48 -12.73 4.18
CA TRP A 94 -31.61 -12.61 5.36
C TRP A 94 -30.16 -13.02 5.06
N GLN A 95 -29.95 -14.10 4.30
CA GLN A 95 -28.61 -14.49 3.82
C GLN A 95 -27.94 -13.34 3.07
N ALA A 96 -28.64 -12.73 2.11
CA ALA A 96 -28.11 -11.60 1.35
C ALA A 96 -27.86 -10.37 2.24
N PHE A 97 -28.78 -10.05 3.15
CA PHE A 97 -28.66 -8.92 4.08
C PHE A 97 -27.39 -9.00 4.94
N PHE A 98 -27.12 -10.16 5.55
CA PHE A 98 -25.91 -10.36 6.36
C PHE A 98 -24.65 -10.44 5.51
N ARG A 99 -24.72 -11.10 4.34
CA ARG A 99 -23.59 -11.20 3.40
C ARG A 99 -23.10 -9.83 2.96
N ILE A 100 -23.99 -8.91 2.57
CA ILE A 100 -23.61 -7.55 2.15
C ILE A 100 -22.72 -6.86 3.19
N SER A 101 -22.95 -7.12 4.47
CA SER A 101 -22.23 -6.49 5.58
C SER A 101 -20.94 -7.22 5.98
N THR A 102 -20.73 -8.47 5.55
CA THR A 102 -19.68 -9.36 6.10
C THR A 102 -18.81 -10.06 5.06
N GLU A 103 -19.19 -10.06 3.77
CA GLU A 103 -18.54 -10.83 2.70
C GLU A 103 -17.10 -10.37 2.41
N HIS A 104 -16.83 -9.07 2.54
CA HIS A 104 -15.54 -8.48 2.22
C HIS A 104 -15.11 -7.46 3.27
N ALA A 105 -13.80 -7.23 3.40
CA ALA A 105 -13.26 -6.20 4.29
C ALA A 105 -13.84 -4.80 3.95
N GLU A 106 -14.14 -4.57 2.67
CA GLU A 106 -14.77 -3.37 2.13
C GLU A 106 -16.18 -3.09 2.66
N SER A 107 -16.88 -4.13 3.12
CA SER A 107 -18.23 -4.02 3.70
C SER A 107 -18.23 -3.45 5.11
N TYR A 108 -17.08 -3.51 5.79
CA TYR A 108 -16.93 -3.05 7.16
C TYR A 108 -16.75 -1.53 7.26
N TRP A 109 -16.93 -1.06 8.48
CA TRP A 109 -16.78 0.31 8.92
C TRP A 109 -15.62 0.40 9.91
N LYS A 110 -15.16 1.63 10.14
CA LYS A 110 -14.07 1.90 11.06
C LYS A 110 -14.27 3.25 11.74
N GLN A 111 -13.91 3.32 13.03
CA GLN A 111 -13.92 4.56 13.79
C GLN A 111 -12.63 5.36 13.57
N CYS A 112 -12.76 6.65 13.29
CA CYS A 112 -11.64 7.57 13.17
C CYS A 112 -11.12 7.98 14.54
N ASN A 113 -9.81 7.84 14.78
CA ASN A 113 -9.20 8.21 16.06
C ASN A 113 -9.02 9.73 16.31
N THR A 114 -9.38 10.54 15.31
CA THR A 114 -9.18 12.00 15.32
C THR A 114 -10.50 12.77 15.39
N CYS A 115 -11.57 12.26 14.76
CA CYS A 115 -12.88 12.92 14.76
C CYS A 115 -14.02 12.02 15.24
N GLU A 116 -13.73 10.83 15.76
CA GLU A 116 -14.67 9.84 16.31
C GLU A 116 -15.74 9.28 15.37
N ARG A 117 -15.92 9.86 14.18
CA ARG A 117 -16.86 9.37 13.18
C ARG A 117 -16.55 7.92 12.83
N ILE A 118 -17.59 7.10 12.83
CA ILE A 118 -17.59 5.75 12.29
C ILE A 118 -17.95 5.87 10.81
N LEU A 119 -17.04 5.48 9.93
CA LEU A 119 -17.15 5.69 8.49
C LEU A 119 -16.89 4.39 7.74
N PRO A 120 -17.38 4.27 6.48
CA PRO A 120 -17.11 3.10 5.66
C PRO A 120 -15.61 2.88 5.46
N PHE A 121 -15.19 1.63 5.26
CA PHE A 121 -13.80 1.23 4.96
C PHE A 121 -13.07 2.16 3.98
N ARG A 122 -13.78 2.61 2.94
CA ARG A 122 -13.25 3.49 1.87
C ARG A 122 -12.87 4.89 2.33
N ALA A 123 -13.34 5.33 3.50
CA ALA A 123 -12.97 6.61 4.09
C ALA A 123 -11.55 6.61 4.69
N PHE A 124 -10.83 5.49 4.65
CA PHE A 124 -9.50 5.32 5.21
C PHE A 124 -8.48 4.85 4.17
N ASP A 125 -7.23 5.30 4.31
CA ASP A 125 -6.14 4.86 3.44
C ASP A 125 -5.57 3.51 3.88
N LYS A 126 -5.03 2.74 2.93
CA LYS A 126 -4.47 1.41 3.19
C LYS A 126 -3.21 1.51 4.05
N HIS A 127 -3.12 0.67 5.06
CA HIS A 127 -1.95 0.52 5.91
C HIS A 127 -1.87 -0.92 6.46
N LYS A 128 -0.81 -1.64 6.05
CA LYS A 128 -0.59 -3.02 6.50
C LYS A 128 -0.35 -3.10 8.01
N GLY A 129 -0.85 -4.16 8.64
CA GLY A 129 -0.62 -4.46 10.06
C GLY A 129 -1.40 -3.60 11.06
N TRP A 130 -2.46 -2.89 10.64
CA TRP A 130 -3.27 -2.01 11.50
C TRP A 130 -4.67 -2.59 11.77
N GLY A 131 -4.72 -3.86 12.14
CA GLY A 131 -5.95 -4.61 12.41
C GLY A 131 -6.52 -5.29 11.16
N PRO A 132 -7.70 -5.94 11.28
CA PRO A 132 -8.29 -6.78 10.22
C PRO A 132 -8.54 -6.04 8.91
N LEU A 133 -8.83 -4.73 8.98
CA LEU A 133 -9.14 -3.93 7.80
C LEU A 133 -7.89 -3.43 7.05
N GLU A 134 -6.69 -3.51 7.65
CA GLU A 134 -5.47 -2.93 7.08
C GLU A 134 -5.65 -1.45 6.65
N ARG A 135 -6.25 -0.63 7.51
CA ARG A 135 -6.53 0.79 7.27
C ARG A 135 -5.87 1.69 8.30
N GLN A 136 -5.54 2.92 7.89
CA GLN A 136 -5.05 3.97 8.78
C GLN A 136 -6.06 4.28 9.90
N MET A 137 -5.57 4.83 11.01
CA MET A 137 -6.37 5.17 12.19
C MET A 137 -7.18 6.44 11.97
N GLU A 138 -6.63 7.38 11.21
CA GLU A 138 -7.29 8.62 10.80
C GLU A 138 -8.04 8.43 9.47
N CYS A 139 -9.24 9.01 9.36
CA CYS A 139 -9.96 9.05 8.09
C CYS A 139 -9.31 10.05 7.12
N ARG A 140 -9.60 9.91 5.82
CA ARG A 140 -9.05 10.75 4.75
C ARG A 140 -9.30 12.25 4.96
N SER A 141 -10.44 12.63 5.51
CA SER A 141 -10.73 14.05 5.82
C SER A 141 -9.77 14.58 6.89
N CYS A 142 -9.59 13.85 8.00
CA CYS A 142 -8.63 14.22 9.04
C CYS A 142 -7.19 14.19 8.51
N LYS A 143 -6.86 13.19 7.68
CA LYS A 143 -5.56 13.09 7.04
C LYS A 143 -5.26 14.28 6.13
N GLY A 144 -6.26 14.78 5.41
CA GLY A 144 -6.17 16.00 4.60
C GLY A 144 -5.75 17.20 5.43
N ALA A 145 -6.43 17.44 6.56
CA ALA A 145 -6.08 18.53 7.47
C ALA A 145 -4.67 18.39 8.06
N ILE A 146 -4.27 17.17 8.46
CA ILE A 146 -2.90 16.88 8.93
C ILE A 146 -1.88 17.19 7.82
N ASN A 147 -2.14 16.73 6.60
CA ASN A 147 -1.25 16.91 5.46
C ASN A 147 -1.14 18.38 5.05
N ALA A 148 -2.20 19.19 5.18
CA ALA A 148 -2.13 20.62 4.91
C ALA A 148 -1.06 21.33 5.77
N LYS A 149 -0.88 20.91 7.03
CA LYS A 149 0.18 21.42 7.90
C LYS A 149 1.56 20.81 7.62
N LEU A 150 1.61 19.54 7.22
CA LEU A 150 2.88 18.81 7.05
C LEU A 150 3.50 18.96 5.66
N ASN A 151 2.70 19.10 4.61
CA ASN A 151 3.18 19.19 3.23
C ASN A 151 4.07 20.41 2.98
N PRO A 152 3.79 21.62 3.52
CA PRO A 152 4.70 22.77 3.39
C PRO A 152 6.07 22.55 4.02
N LYS A 153 6.19 21.60 4.96
CA LYS A 153 7.45 21.24 5.63
C LYS A 153 8.23 20.15 4.90
N ARG A 154 7.69 19.58 3.80
CA ARG A 154 8.37 18.56 2.98
C ARG A 154 9.14 19.24 1.86
N THR A 155 10.35 18.77 1.59
CA THR A 155 11.09 19.24 0.41
C THR A 155 10.39 18.78 -0.87
N LYS A 156 10.53 19.52 -1.98
CA LYS A 156 9.98 19.13 -3.30
C LYS A 156 10.41 17.72 -3.70
N GLN A 157 11.65 17.34 -3.36
CA GLN A 157 12.20 16.01 -3.57
C GLN A 157 11.47 14.91 -2.75
N GLN A 158 11.15 15.17 -1.48
CA GLN A 158 10.39 14.22 -0.64
C GLN A 158 8.94 14.03 -1.13
N LEU A 159 8.32 15.09 -1.67
CA LEU A 159 6.99 15.00 -2.28
C LEU A 159 7.03 14.12 -3.54
N PHE A 160 8.02 14.32 -4.40
CA PHE A 160 8.24 13.53 -5.61
C PHE A 160 8.59 12.06 -5.32
N GLU A 161 9.39 11.79 -4.28
CA GLU A 161 9.72 10.44 -3.83
C GLU A 161 8.48 9.69 -3.30
N SER A 162 7.56 10.40 -2.64
CA SER A 162 6.34 9.81 -2.07
C SER A 162 5.27 9.44 -3.11
N SER A 163 5.22 10.14 -4.24
CA SER A 163 4.20 9.93 -5.28
C SER A 163 4.57 8.87 -6.32
N VAL A 164 5.86 8.65 -6.58
CA VAL A 164 6.28 7.98 -7.83
C VAL A 164 7.28 6.83 -7.64
N LYS A 165 8.25 6.92 -6.71
CA LYS A 165 9.51 6.18 -6.90
C LYS A 165 9.56 4.72 -6.45
N ARG A 166 8.70 4.27 -5.52
CA ARG A 166 8.84 2.88 -5.00
C ARG A 166 8.26 1.79 -5.88
N ARG A 167 7.56 2.11 -6.96
CA ARG A 167 6.86 1.11 -7.77
C ARG A 167 7.20 1.18 -9.25
N VAL A 168 7.73 2.30 -9.75
CA VAL A 168 7.81 2.49 -11.20
C VAL A 168 9.10 1.92 -11.81
N ALA A 169 10.23 1.95 -11.10
CA ALA A 169 11.43 1.23 -11.55
C ALA A 169 11.15 -0.28 -11.71
N ASP A 170 10.45 -0.88 -10.74
CA ASP A 170 10.04 -2.30 -10.79
C ASP A 170 9.02 -2.59 -11.91
N LEU A 171 8.18 -1.61 -12.28
CA LEU A 171 7.17 -1.78 -13.32
C LEU A 171 7.72 -1.58 -14.74
N LEU A 172 8.81 -0.83 -14.90
CA LEU A 172 9.43 -0.50 -16.19
C LEU A 172 10.24 -1.63 -16.81
N LEU A 173 10.44 -2.75 -16.10
CA LEU A 173 11.38 -3.78 -16.51
C LEU A 173 10.70 -5.10 -16.87
N LYS A 174 11.19 -5.70 -17.95
CA LYS A 174 10.84 -7.06 -18.39
C LYS A 174 11.42 -8.03 -17.34
N GLY A 175 10.57 -8.85 -16.72
CA GLY A 175 11.02 -10.06 -16.01
C GLY A 175 11.65 -9.96 -14.60
N VAL A 176 11.68 -8.83 -13.89
CA VAL A 176 12.40 -8.78 -12.60
C VAL A 176 11.47 -8.62 -11.39
N ASN A 177 11.02 -9.76 -10.88
CA ASN A 177 10.83 -9.99 -9.45
C ASN A 177 11.80 -11.13 -9.08
N GLN A 178 13.09 -10.99 -9.45
CA GLN A 178 14.08 -11.93 -8.94
C GLN A 178 14.17 -11.68 -7.43
N SER A 179 13.62 -12.60 -6.65
CA SER A 179 13.79 -12.58 -5.21
C SER A 179 15.27 -12.73 -4.93
N ILE A 180 15.93 -11.66 -4.50
CA ILE A 180 17.34 -11.72 -4.13
C ILE A 180 17.47 -12.69 -2.96
N ASP A 181 18.22 -13.77 -3.15
CA ASP A 181 18.57 -14.65 -2.06
C ASP A 181 19.57 -13.91 -1.15
N ILE A 182 19.06 -13.50 0.01
CA ILE A 182 19.82 -12.80 1.03
C ILE A 182 21.03 -13.64 1.48
N LYS A 183 20.88 -14.97 1.59
CA LYS A 183 21.97 -15.85 2.02
C LYS A 183 23.08 -15.87 0.97
N GLU A 184 22.71 -15.98 -0.30
CA GLU A 184 23.66 -15.94 -1.41
C GLU A 184 24.39 -14.60 -1.48
N LEU A 185 23.66 -13.48 -1.33
CA LEU A 185 24.25 -12.14 -1.30
C LEU A 185 25.25 -11.98 -0.14
N PHE A 186 24.92 -12.49 1.05
CA PHE A 186 25.85 -12.51 2.18
C PHE A 186 27.10 -13.34 1.89
N ARG A 187 26.97 -14.46 1.17
CA ARG A 187 28.13 -15.28 0.76
C ARG A 187 29.00 -14.53 -0.25
N LYS A 188 28.39 -13.89 -1.26
CA LYS A 188 29.10 -13.11 -2.30
C LYS A 188 29.96 -11.99 -1.70
N PHE A 189 29.41 -11.26 -0.72
CA PHE A 189 30.11 -10.16 -0.05
C PHE A 189 30.92 -10.61 1.18
N GLY A 190 31.16 -11.91 1.38
CA GLY A 190 31.96 -12.42 2.50
C GLY A 190 31.40 -12.02 3.88
N ARG A 191 30.08 -11.83 3.98
CA ARG A 191 29.34 -11.36 5.16
C ARG A 191 29.86 -10.01 5.68
N LYS A 192 30.40 -9.16 4.81
CA LYS A 192 30.92 -7.84 5.16
C LYS A 192 30.17 -6.76 4.40
N CYS A 193 30.11 -5.57 5.00
CA CYS A 193 29.71 -4.36 4.29
C CYS A 193 30.73 -4.09 3.19
N PHE A 194 30.28 -3.98 1.95
CA PHE A 194 31.16 -3.74 0.82
C PHE A 194 32.02 -2.47 1.01
N LYS A 195 31.39 -1.36 1.43
CA LYS A 195 32.09 -0.07 1.55
C LYS A 195 33.03 0.03 2.76
N THR A 196 32.66 -0.56 3.89
CA THR A 196 33.36 -0.33 5.16
C THR A 196 34.09 -1.55 5.70
N GLY A 197 34.02 -2.70 5.02
CA GLY A 197 34.61 -3.97 5.45
C GLY A 197 34.00 -4.58 6.73
N LYS A 198 33.08 -3.88 7.40
CA LYS A 198 32.49 -4.30 8.68
C LYS A 198 31.73 -5.61 8.54
N VAL A 199 32.00 -6.58 9.41
CA VAL A 199 31.28 -7.86 9.44
C VAL A 199 29.81 -7.64 9.80
N LEU A 200 28.92 -8.26 9.03
CA LEU A 200 27.47 -8.16 9.14
C LEU A 200 26.90 -9.53 9.53
N ASP A 201 25.91 -9.49 10.42
CA ASP A 201 25.14 -10.66 10.82
C ASP A 201 23.79 -10.65 10.12
N ILE A 202 23.52 -11.70 9.33
CA ILE A 202 22.27 -11.89 8.60
C ILE A 202 21.05 -11.87 9.54
N LYS A 203 21.19 -12.39 10.77
CA LYS A 203 20.11 -12.42 11.77
C LYS A 203 19.80 -11.02 12.33
N LYS A 204 20.78 -10.11 12.35
CA LYS A 204 20.62 -8.74 12.87
C LYS A 204 20.14 -7.77 11.79
N ARG A 205 18.91 -7.92 11.31
CA ARG A 205 18.31 -7.13 10.20
C ARG A 205 18.36 -5.60 10.37
N SER A 206 18.58 -5.10 11.59
CA SER A 206 18.69 -3.67 11.90
C SER A 206 20.07 -3.06 11.59
N THR A 207 21.09 -3.87 11.29
CA THR A 207 22.49 -3.42 11.13
C THR A 207 22.94 -3.30 9.67
N TRP A 208 22.22 -3.95 8.75
CA TRP A 208 22.55 -4.01 7.33
C TRP A 208 21.38 -3.61 6.43
N ALA A 209 21.70 -3.32 5.18
CA ALA A 209 20.77 -3.00 4.10
C ALA A 209 21.25 -3.66 2.79
N ILE A 210 20.31 -3.96 1.91
CA ILE A 210 20.60 -4.27 0.51
C ILE A 210 20.26 -3.02 -0.26
N ASP A 211 21.24 -2.49 -0.98
CA ASP A 211 21.07 -1.28 -1.77
C ASP A 211 21.27 -1.56 -3.25
N HIS A 212 20.76 -0.66 -4.09
CA HIS A 212 21.07 -0.68 -5.50
C HIS A 212 22.48 -0.14 -5.71
N ILE A 213 23.32 -0.80 -6.49
CA ILE A 213 24.61 -0.24 -6.91
C ILE A 213 24.32 0.99 -7.78
N LEU A 214 23.67 0.79 -8.92
CA LEU A 214 23.09 1.81 -9.80
C LEU A 214 21.72 2.24 -9.26
N PRO A 215 21.52 3.52 -8.90
CA PRO A 215 20.30 3.96 -8.22
C PRO A 215 19.00 3.78 -9.03
N SER A 216 17.91 3.43 -8.34
CA SER A 216 16.55 3.37 -8.91
C SER A 216 16.05 4.72 -9.47
N LYS A 217 16.64 5.84 -9.01
CA LYS A 217 16.45 7.17 -9.61
C LYS A 217 16.74 7.19 -11.11
N TRP A 218 17.62 6.32 -11.59
CA TRP A 218 17.98 6.20 -13.01
C TRP A 218 17.38 4.95 -13.67
N LEU A 219 16.32 4.41 -13.06
CA LEU A 219 15.52 3.28 -13.56
C LEU A 219 16.24 1.93 -13.58
N TYR A 220 17.30 1.77 -12.79
CA TYR A 220 17.94 0.45 -12.59
C TYR A 220 17.20 -0.37 -11.53
N PRO A 221 16.86 -1.64 -11.81
CA PRO A 221 16.21 -2.53 -10.84
C PRO A 221 17.15 -2.95 -9.73
N LEU A 222 16.58 -3.46 -8.64
CA LEU A 222 17.33 -4.30 -7.74
C LEU A 222 17.42 -5.74 -8.31
N THR A 223 18.56 -6.09 -8.89
CA THR A 223 18.90 -7.47 -9.29
C THR A 223 20.11 -7.96 -8.51
N THR A 224 20.45 -9.24 -8.63
CA THR A 224 21.66 -9.81 -8.02
C THR A 224 22.93 -9.07 -8.47
N GLU A 225 22.98 -8.64 -9.73
CA GLU A 225 24.10 -7.92 -10.34
C GLU A 225 24.14 -6.45 -9.92
N ASN A 226 22.97 -5.86 -9.63
CA ASN A 226 22.82 -4.48 -9.21
C ASN A 226 22.59 -4.33 -7.68
N ALA A 227 22.87 -5.35 -6.88
CA ALA A 227 22.70 -5.33 -5.44
C ALA A 227 24.04 -5.28 -4.69
N ALA A 228 24.15 -4.36 -3.73
CA ALA A 228 25.27 -4.30 -2.80
C ALA A 228 24.81 -4.58 -1.36
N LEU A 229 25.62 -5.37 -0.64
CA LEU A 229 25.46 -5.56 0.79
C LEU A 229 26.18 -4.45 1.56
N LEU A 230 25.43 -3.60 2.26
CA LEU A 230 25.96 -2.45 2.98
C LEU A 230 25.55 -2.46 4.45
N SER A 231 26.39 -1.88 5.32
CA SER A 231 25.97 -1.44 6.64
C SER A 231 24.93 -0.34 6.49
N ARG A 232 24.05 -0.17 7.48
CA ARG A 232 23.04 0.91 7.40
C ARG A 232 23.65 2.31 7.30
N GLU A 233 24.81 2.50 7.90
CA GLU A 233 25.54 3.76 7.85
C GLU A 233 26.02 4.05 6.42
N ALA A 234 26.72 3.09 5.79
CA ALA A 234 27.18 3.22 4.41
C ALA A 234 26.01 3.41 3.44
N ASN A 235 24.92 2.68 3.62
CA ASN A 235 23.70 2.85 2.82
C ASN A 235 23.12 4.28 2.93
N ASN A 236 23.06 4.83 4.15
CA ASN A 236 22.54 6.18 4.38
C ASN A 236 23.44 7.28 3.80
N ASN A 237 24.74 7.02 3.69
CA ASN A 237 25.72 7.92 3.10
C ASN A 237 25.70 7.86 1.56
N LYS A 238 25.45 6.68 0.98
CA LYS A 238 25.34 6.47 -0.47
C LYS A 238 24.14 7.21 -1.08
N ARG A 239 22.94 7.02 -0.52
CA ARG A 239 21.68 7.61 -1.05
C ARG A 239 21.52 7.35 -2.57
N ASP A 240 21.13 8.38 -3.32
CA ASP A 240 20.91 8.34 -4.77
C ASP A 240 22.19 8.67 -5.60
N LYS A 241 23.37 8.70 -4.98
CA LYS A 241 24.64 9.00 -5.66
C LYS A 241 24.97 7.92 -6.70
N TRP A 242 25.56 8.34 -7.81
CA TRP A 242 26.07 7.39 -8.80
C TRP A 242 27.28 6.64 -8.24
N PRO A 243 27.56 5.38 -8.64
CA PRO A 243 28.66 4.61 -8.07
C PRO A 243 30.00 5.34 -8.07
N ASN A 244 30.37 6.03 -9.16
CA ASN A 244 31.62 6.79 -9.25
C ASN A 244 31.73 7.98 -8.27
N GLU A 245 30.61 8.50 -7.74
CA GLU A 245 30.59 9.59 -6.77
C GLU A 245 30.75 9.09 -5.32
N TYR A 246 30.68 7.77 -5.11
CA TYR A 246 30.65 7.18 -3.77
C TYR A 246 31.71 6.11 -3.56
N TYR A 247 32.04 5.35 -4.60
CA TYR A 247 33.07 4.32 -4.58
C TYR A 247 34.34 4.82 -5.27
N THR A 248 35.49 4.37 -4.77
CA THR A 248 36.79 4.59 -5.41
C THR A 248 36.91 3.69 -6.65
N ASN A 249 37.87 3.97 -7.54
CA ASN A 249 38.08 3.14 -8.74
C ASN A 249 38.33 1.67 -8.40
N ASN A 250 39.12 1.39 -7.35
CA ASN A 250 39.36 0.02 -6.90
C ASN A 250 38.09 -0.65 -6.38
N GLU A 251 37.27 0.09 -5.62
CA GLU A 251 35.98 -0.41 -5.15
C GLU A 251 35.00 -0.66 -6.31
N LEU A 252 35.03 0.14 -7.38
CA LEU A 252 34.21 -0.10 -8.57
C LEU A 252 34.62 -1.38 -9.31
N ILE A 253 35.93 -1.61 -9.44
CA ILE A 253 36.47 -2.85 -10.03
C ILE A 253 36.04 -4.06 -9.18
N ASP A 254 36.15 -3.96 -7.86
CA ASP A 254 35.71 -5.02 -6.96
C ASP A 254 34.20 -5.26 -6.99
N LEU A 255 33.38 -4.20 -7.08
CA LEU A 255 31.93 -4.35 -7.27
C LEU A 255 31.62 -5.10 -8.57
N ALA A 256 32.19 -4.65 -9.68
CA ALA A 256 32.01 -5.28 -10.99
C ALA A 256 32.40 -6.76 -10.95
N ARG A 257 33.53 -7.09 -10.30
CA ARG A 257 34.00 -8.47 -10.13
C ARG A 257 33.09 -9.32 -9.26
N ILE A 258 32.58 -8.79 -8.14
CA ILE A 258 31.72 -9.54 -7.20
C ILE A 258 30.32 -9.76 -7.78
N THR A 259 29.76 -8.76 -8.45
CA THR A 259 28.35 -8.79 -8.88
C THR A 259 28.15 -9.07 -10.36
N GLY A 260 29.21 -9.01 -11.18
CA GLY A 260 29.11 -9.10 -12.64
C GLY A 260 28.56 -7.83 -13.28
N ALA A 261 28.50 -6.71 -12.54
CA ALA A 261 28.06 -5.43 -13.09
C ALA A 261 29.09 -4.87 -14.07
N ASP A 262 28.61 -4.16 -15.10
CA ASP A 262 29.45 -3.51 -16.10
C ASP A 262 30.26 -2.36 -15.48
N LEU A 263 31.58 -2.55 -15.37
CA LEU A 263 32.50 -1.57 -14.82
C LEU A 263 32.46 -0.23 -15.57
N SER A 264 32.30 -0.26 -16.90
CA SER A 264 32.27 0.96 -17.71
C SER A 264 31.05 1.83 -17.35
N LEU A 265 29.92 1.17 -17.08
CA LEU A 265 28.69 1.81 -16.64
C LEU A 265 28.81 2.36 -15.21
N LEU A 266 29.39 1.56 -14.29
CA LEU A 266 29.60 1.98 -12.91
C LEU A 266 30.53 3.20 -12.81
N ALA A 267 31.59 3.23 -13.62
CA ALA A 267 32.60 4.28 -13.65
C ALA A 267 32.18 5.52 -14.46
N SER A 268 31.01 5.50 -15.13
CA SER A 268 30.54 6.62 -15.94
C SER A 268 30.52 7.93 -15.15
N LYS A 269 31.15 8.97 -15.70
CA LYS A 269 31.21 10.33 -15.11
C LYS A 269 29.82 10.97 -14.98
N THR A 270 28.90 10.58 -15.86
CA THR A 270 27.52 11.08 -15.83
C THR A 270 26.54 9.92 -15.65
N PRO A 271 25.49 10.09 -14.82
CA PRO A 271 24.46 9.08 -14.68
C PRO A 271 23.75 8.80 -15.99
N ILE A 272 23.64 7.53 -16.35
CA ILE A 272 22.96 7.07 -17.56
C ILE A 272 21.58 6.55 -17.16
N ILE A 273 20.53 6.83 -17.94
CA ILE A 273 19.21 6.23 -17.72
C ILE A 273 19.24 4.79 -18.24
N ASN A 274 18.73 3.83 -17.47
CA ASN A 274 18.68 2.42 -17.89
C ASN A 274 18.02 2.27 -19.28
N PRO A 275 18.75 1.78 -20.29
CA PRO A 275 18.23 1.65 -21.66
C PRO A 275 17.22 0.50 -21.78
N ASN A 276 17.34 -0.53 -20.95
CA ASN A 276 16.60 -1.80 -21.01
C ASN A 276 15.22 -1.72 -20.34
N ILE A 277 14.45 -0.69 -20.70
CA ILE A 277 13.11 -0.42 -20.16
C ILE A 277 12.02 -0.79 -21.17
N ASN A 278 10.98 -1.49 -20.70
CA ASN A 278 9.77 -1.77 -21.48
C ASN A 278 8.65 -0.84 -20.99
N VAL A 279 8.50 0.28 -21.70
CA VAL A 279 7.55 1.33 -21.36
C VAL A 279 6.11 0.84 -21.51
N ASP A 280 5.80 0.06 -22.55
CA ASP A 280 4.44 -0.46 -22.79
C ASP A 280 3.98 -1.46 -21.72
N LEU A 281 4.89 -2.31 -21.25
CA LEU A 281 4.64 -3.23 -20.15
C LEU A 281 4.40 -2.46 -18.84
N CYS A 282 5.12 -1.36 -18.62
CA CYS A 282 4.86 -0.48 -17.49
C CYS A 282 3.45 0.10 -17.55
N VAL A 283 3.00 0.61 -18.70
CA VAL A 283 1.64 1.14 -18.86
C VAL A 283 0.61 0.05 -18.50
N SER A 284 0.78 -1.14 -19.06
CA SER A 284 -0.13 -2.27 -18.82
C SER A 284 -0.21 -2.65 -17.35
N ARG A 285 0.93 -2.83 -16.67
CA ARG A 285 0.97 -3.19 -15.25
C ARG A 285 0.51 -2.06 -14.33
N TYR A 286 0.83 -0.80 -14.67
CA TYR A 286 0.43 0.37 -13.88
C TYR A 286 -1.08 0.62 -13.96
N LEU A 287 -1.74 0.19 -15.04
CA LEU A 287 -3.18 0.35 -15.21
C LEU A 287 -3.99 -0.90 -14.85
N GLN A 288 -3.36 -2.07 -14.66
CA GLN A 288 -3.98 -3.24 -14.05
C GLN A 288 -4.29 -2.96 -12.57
N VAL A 289 -5.54 -2.64 -12.24
CA VAL A 289 -5.99 -2.43 -10.85
C VAL A 289 -7.30 -3.18 -10.61
N ARG A 290 -7.34 -3.97 -9.53
CA ARG A 290 -8.51 -4.76 -9.10
C ARG A 290 -9.54 -3.97 -8.27
N GLU A 291 -9.21 -2.74 -7.85
CA GLU A 291 -10.11 -1.85 -7.09
C GLU A 291 -10.45 -0.60 -7.92
N ARG A 292 -11.57 0.07 -7.59
CA ARG A 292 -12.04 1.38 -8.14
C ARG A 292 -11.04 2.52 -7.83
N SER A 293 -9.84 2.42 -8.38
CA SER A 293 -8.82 3.47 -8.31
C SER A 293 -9.16 4.59 -9.30
N ASN A 294 -8.82 5.83 -8.96
CA ASN A 294 -9.03 6.97 -9.84
C ASN A 294 -8.11 6.86 -11.05
N LEU A 295 -8.64 6.29 -12.14
CA LEU A 295 -7.93 6.04 -13.39
C LEU A 295 -7.32 7.34 -13.95
N LYS A 296 -8.06 8.46 -13.89
CA LYS A 296 -7.58 9.77 -14.35
C LYS A 296 -6.33 10.22 -13.59
N LYS A 297 -6.32 10.07 -12.27
CA LYS A 297 -5.14 10.38 -11.44
C LYS A 297 -3.93 9.52 -11.84
N ARG A 298 -4.13 8.21 -12.02
CA ARG A 298 -3.06 7.29 -12.43
C ARG A 298 -2.51 7.60 -13.82
N ILE A 299 -3.38 7.90 -14.77
CA ILE A 299 -2.96 8.33 -16.11
C ILE A 299 -2.10 9.59 -15.99
N ASN A 300 -2.51 10.58 -15.21
CA ASN A 300 -1.72 11.81 -15.00
C ASN A 300 -0.35 11.53 -14.35
N GLU A 301 -0.29 10.70 -13.31
CA GLU A 301 0.96 10.29 -12.66
C GLU A 301 1.90 9.58 -13.64
N LEU A 302 1.35 8.68 -14.46
CA LEU A 302 2.11 7.97 -15.49
C LEU A 302 2.60 8.92 -16.59
N LYS A 303 1.79 9.90 -17.02
CA LYS A 303 2.21 10.91 -17.99
C LYS A 303 3.35 11.78 -17.48
N GLN A 304 3.24 12.28 -16.24
CA GLN A 304 4.30 13.06 -15.60
C GLN A 304 5.60 12.28 -15.51
N LEU A 305 5.51 11.00 -15.17
CA LEU A 305 6.66 10.12 -15.08
C LEU A 305 7.37 9.94 -16.43
N LEU A 306 6.61 9.54 -17.45
CA LEU A 306 7.16 9.33 -18.79
C LEU A 306 7.76 10.61 -19.35
N GLY A 307 7.15 11.77 -19.07
CA GLY A 307 7.70 13.08 -19.40
C GLY A 307 9.03 13.36 -18.68
N SER A 308 9.10 13.14 -17.37
CA SER A 308 10.30 13.43 -16.56
C SER A 308 11.54 12.63 -16.99
N TYR A 309 11.34 11.40 -17.48
CA TYR A 309 12.43 10.55 -17.98
C TYR A 309 12.57 10.59 -19.51
N LYS A 310 11.83 11.47 -20.20
CA LYS A 310 11.80 11.57 -21.68
C LYS A 310 11.51 10.23 -22.37
N LEU A 311 10.63 9.42 -21.80
CA LEU A 311 10.30 8.05 -22.26
C LEU A 311 9.09 7.97 -23.20
N THR A 312 8.43 9.10 -23.46
CA THR A 312 7.23 9.17 -24.31
C THR A 312 7.48 8.65 -25.73
N GLY A 313 8.69 8.82 -26.26
CA GLY A 313 9.10 8.30 -27.56
C GLY A 313 9.11 6.77 -27.66
N LYS A 314 9.31 6.06 -26.54
CA LYS A 314 9.37 4.59 -26.46
C LYS A 314 8.00 3.92 -26.31
N LEU A 315 6.90 4.69 -26.32
CA LEU A 315 5.54 4.15 -26.26
C LEU A 315 5.08 3.62 -27.62
N SER A 316 4.41 2.46 -27.63
CA SER A 316 3.62 2.02 -28.78
C SER A 316 2.51 3.02 -29.15
N SER A 317 2.09 3.02 -30.42
CA SER A 317 0.95 3.83 -30.91
C SER A 317 -0.32 3.61 -30.07
N LYS A 318 -0.59 2.35 -29.69
CA LYS A 318 -1.71 1.97 -28.81
C LYS A 318 -1.64 2.68 -27.46
N ASN A 319 -0.50 2.63 -26.78
CA ASN A 319 -0.36 3.26 -25.46
C ASN A 319 -0.23 4.78 -25.53
N LYS A 320 0.30 5.35 -26.62
CA LYS A 320 0.22 6.80 -26.88
C LYS A 320 -1.23 7.26 -26.92
N LYS A 321 -2.08 6.59 -27.70
CA LYS A 321 -3.53 6.87 -27.78
C LYS A 321 -4.21 6.70 -26.43
N LEU A 322 -3.91 5.61 -25.70
CA LEU A 322 -4.48 5.33 -24.38
C LEU A 322 -4.16 6.40 -23.33
N LEU A 323 -2.95 6.97 -23.39
CA LEU A 323 -2.52 8.05 -22.49
C LEU A 323 -2.86 9.46 -23.02
N GLY A 324 -3.54 9.54 -24.17
CA GLY A 324 -3.91 10.81 -24.80
C GLY A 324 -2.70 11.64 -25.24
N TYR A 325 -1.65 10.98 -25.74
CA TYR A 325 -0.61 11.62 -26.55
C TYR A 325 -1.07 11.59 -28.00
N ARG A 326 -0.91 12.71 -28.72
CA ARG A 326 -1.19 12.81 -30.16
C ARG A 326 -0.06 12.17 -30.96
#